data_AF-A0A1G6GPA3-F1
#
_entry.id   AF-A0A1G6GPA3-F1
#
_cell.length_a   1.000
_cell.length_b   1.000
_cell.length_c   1.000
_cell.angle_alpha   90.00
_cell.angle_beta   90.00
_cell.angle_gamma   90.00
#
_symmetry.space_group_name_H-M   'P 1'
#
loop_
_entity.id
_entity.type
_entity.pdbx_description
1 polymer ?
#
loop_
_entity_poly.entity_id
_entity_poly.type
_entity_poly.pdbx_seq_one_letter_code
_entity_poly.pdbx_strand_id
1 'polypeptide(L)'
;MKDYLMAIAPIRQNNQKGTLIVDRQQQKSYFTPQVLPEPQAERWLLWMLIISGVLVTPYWLLKYFVTLPRIIIHNPALWWLILFLTAGLPILAWIFGRQKQGYDAKQLVPLTADAVDLTKQLQKWPFERAWVLFVLTLLPPTALMFLVLYIIKADVVDALLITVHGALFMRRLIPHAISRIRVSTKQIIEWR
;
A
#
# COMPACT_ATOMS: atom_id res chain seq x y z
N MET A 1 -11.39 -5.69 21.71
CA MET A 1 -12.37 -4.75 21.12
C MET A 1 -11.73 -3.72 20.16
N LYS A 2 -10.62 -4.04 19.46
CA LYS A 2 -9.83 -3.04 18.70
C LYS A 2 -9.85 -3.18 17.17
N ASP A 3 -10.42 -4.24 16.59
CA ASP A 3 -10.17 -4.58 15.18
C ASP A 3 -11.32 -4.30 14.19
N TYR A 4 -12.39 -3.61 14.62
CA TYR A 4 -13.59 -3.44 13.78
C TYR A 4 -13.78 -2.03 13.20
N LEU A 5 -13.09 -1.03 13.76
CA LEU A 5 -13.12 0.34 13.30
C LEU A 5 -12.09 0.54 12.20
N MET A 6 -12.56 0.82 10.99
CA MET A 6 -11.70 0.95 9.82
C MET A 6 -11.75 2.36 9.26
N ALA A 7 -10.60 3.01 9.14
CA ALA A 7 -10.50 4.24 8.39
C ALA A 7 -10.68 3.99 6.89
N ILE A 8 -11.64 4.70 6.30
CA ILE A 8 -12.00 4.58 4.89
C ILE A 8 -11.33 5.69 4.09
N ALA A 9 -11.69 6.94 4.35
CA ALA A 9 -11.25 8.08 3.56
C ALA A 9 -11.26 9.36 4.41
N PRO A 10 -10.40 10.35 4.09
CA PRO A 10 -10.54 11.69 4.64
C PRO A 10 -11.82 12.33 4.08
N ILE A 11 -12.67 12.83 4.97
CA ILE A 11 -13.93 13.51 4.62
C ILE A 11 -14.03 14.85 5.33
N ARG A 12 -14.99 15.68 4.92
CA ARG A 12 -15.38 16.92 5.58
C ARG A 12 -16.80 16.80 6.09
N GLN A 13 -17.01 17.16 7.35
CA GLN A 13 -18.32 17.24 8.00
C GLN A 13 -18.39 18.56 8.76
N ASN A 14 -19.47 19.33 8.60
CA ASN A 14 -19.67 20.63 9.28
C ASN A 14 -18.47 21.57 9.15
N ASN A 15 -17.88 21.64 7.94
CA ASN A 15 -16.67 22.41 7.62
C ASN A 15 -15.38 21.98 8.36
N GLN A 16 -15.40 20.85 9.07
CA GLN A 16 -14.23 20.26 9.71
C GLN A 16 -13.67 19.11 8.86
N LYS A 17 -12.35 19.10 8.65
CA LYS A 17 -11.65 17.98 8.01
C LYS A 17 -11.43 16.87 9.04
N GLY A 18 -11.74 15.65 8.66
CA GLY A 18 -11.53 14.47 9.51
C GLY A 18 -11.48 13.20 8.68
N THR A 19 -11.69 12.07 9.34
CA THR A 19 -11.65 10.74 8.72
C THR A 19 -12.96 10.02 8.91
N LEU A 20 -13.45 9.40 7.83
CA LEU A 20 -14.56 8.46 7.85
C LEU A 20 -14.07 7.13 8.44
N ILE A 21 -14.72 6.69 9.51
CA ILE A 21 -14.47 5.41 10.16
C ILE A 21 -15.72 4.55 10.03
N VAL A 22 -15.56 3.29 9.62
CA VAL A 22 -16.67 2.36 9.47
C VAL A 22 -16.47 1.17 10.40
N ASP A 23 -17.53 0.84 11.15
CA ASP A 23 -17.67 -0.42 11.87
C ASP A 23 -18.51 -1.38 11.03
N ARG A 24 -17.84 -2.42 10.50
CA ARG A 24 -18.51 -3.42 9.65
C ARG A 24 -19.37 -4.39 10.46
N GLN A 25 -19.09 -4.61 11.74
CA GLN A 25 -19.89 -5.53 12.56
C GLN A 25 -21.20 -4.89 12.97
N GLN A 26 -21.14 -3.62 13.36
CA GLN A 26 -22.32 -2.88 13.78
C GLN A 26 -23.04 -2.21 12.61
N GLN A 27 -22.48 -2.27 11.39
CA GLN A 27 -22.99 -1.60 10.20
C GLN A 27 -23.23 -0.10 10.47
N LYS A 28 -22.21 0.55 11.03
CA LYS A 28 -22.26 1.97 11.41
C LYS A 28 -21.08 2.74 10.84
N SER A 29 -21.35 3.95 10.39
CA SER A 29 -20.38 4.91 9.90
C SER A 29 -20.22 6.07 10.90
N TYR A 30 -18.98 6.42 11.18
CA TYR A 30 -18.59 7.46 12.13
C TYR A 30 -17.67 8.48 11.46
N PHE A 31 -17.68 9.69 11.97
CA PHE A 31 -16.72 10.74 11.68
C PHE A 31 -15.83 10.96 12.89
N THR A 32 -14.53 11.17 12.67
CA THR A 32 -13.64 11.69 13.70
C THR A 32 -12.85 12.88 13.16
N PRO A 33 -12.76 14.00 13.91
CA PRO A 33 -11.89 15.12 13.56
C PRO A 33 -10.41 14.80 13.84
N GLN A 34 -10.11 13.66 14.47
CA GLN A 34 -8.74 13.27 14.78
C GLN A 34 -7.94 13.05 13.49
N VAL A 35 -6.91 13.89 13.30
CA VAL A 35 -5.92 13.72 12.23
C VAL A 35 -4.75 12.93 12.77
N LEU A 36 -4.63 11.70 12.29
CA LEU A 36 -3.51 10.83 12.59
C LEU A 36 -2.26 11.26 11.78
N PRO A 37 -1.04 11.12 12.34
CA PRO A 37 0.19 11.47 11.62
C PRO A 37 0.40 10.58 10.40
N GLU A 38 0.98 11.09 9.32
CA GLU A 38 1.25 10.28 8.13
C GLU A 38 2.24 9.14 8.43
N PRO A 39 2.00 7.90 7.93
CA PRO A 39 2.92 6.79 8.11
C PRO A 39 4.24 7.02 7.36
N GLN A 40 5.36 6.97 8.08
CA GLN A 40 6.70 7.11 7.48
C GLN A 40 7.02 6.01 6.45
N ALA A 41 6.44 4.82 6.61
CA ALA A 41 6.57 3.71 5.68
C ALA A 41 6.21 4.12 4.25
N GLU A 42 5.19 4.96 4.07
CA GLU A 42 4.81 5.39 2.72
C GLU A 42 5.95 6.15 2.04
N ARG A 43 6.61 7.05 2.77
CA ARG A 43 7.74 7.84 2.26
C ARG A 43 8.96 6.95 1.99
N TRP A 44 9.30 6.05 2.92
CA TRP A 44 10.44 5.16 2.75
C TRP A 44 10.27 4.21 1.56
N LEU A 45 9.10 3.60 1.43
CA LEU A 45 8.79 2.70 0.31
C LEU A 45 8.72 3.45 -1.02
N LEU A 46 8.27 4.70 -1.02
CA LEU A 46 8.34 5.56 -2.21
C LEU A 46 9.79 5.83 -2.62
N TRP A 47 10.67 6.16 -1.68
CA TRP A 47 12.09 6.35 -2.00
C TRP A 47 12.75 5.09 -2.52
N MET A 48 12.47 3.93 -1.92
CA MET A 48 12.95 2.64 -2.42
C MET A 48 12.47 2.37 -3.85
N LEU A 49 11.22 2.70 -4.15
CA LEU A 49 10.66 2.56 -5.49
C LEU A 49 11.33 3.50 -6.50
N ILE A 50 11.55 4.76 -6.13
CA ILE A 50 12.22 5.74 -6.99
C ILE A 50 13.65 5.28 -7.27
N ILE A 51 14.42 4.95 -6.23
CA ILE A 51 15.82 4.53 -6.38
C ILE A 51 15.90 3.26 -7.24
N SER A 52 15.11 2.24 -6.91
CA SER A 52 15.13 0.96 -7.65
C SER A 52 14.62 1.14 -9.07
N GLY A 53 13.59 1.97 -9.28
CA GLY A 53 13.07 2.31 -10.60
C GLY A 53 14.10 3.04 -11.46
N VAL A 54 14.79 4.04 -10.90
CA VAL A 54 15.85 4.77 -11.61
C VAL A 54 17.04 3.86 -11.95
N LEU A 55 17.32 2.82 -11.17
CA LEU A 55 18.37 1.85 -11.49
C LEU A 55 17.92 0.82 -12.54
N VAL A 56 16.67 0.34 -12.46
CA VAL A 56 16.14 -0.69 -13.36
C VAL A 56 15.72 -0.13 -14.70
N THR A 57 15.02 1.00 -14.74
CA THR A 57 14.38 1.53 -15.95
C THR A 57 15.38 1.86 -17.06
N PRO A 58 16.51 2.55 -16.81
CA PRO A 58 17.51 2.79 -17.84
C PRO A 58 18.13 1.48 -18.34
N TYR A 59 18.45 0.54 -17.46
CA TYR A 59 18.98 -0.76 -17.85
C TYR A 59 18.00 -1.54 -18.73
N TRP A 60 16.72 -1.54 -18.35
CA TRP A 60 15.67 -2.21 -19.10
C TRP A 60 15.42 -1.57 -20.46
N LEU A 61 15.34 -0.24 -20.52
CA LEU A 61 15.17 0.49 -21.79
C LEU A 61 16.36 0.27 -22.72
N LEU A 62 17.59 0.42 -22.22
CA LEU A 62 18.81 0.30 -23.02
C LEU A 62 19.04 -1.11 -23.54
N LYS A 63 18.54 -2.16 -22.85
CA LYS A 63 18.63 -3.55 -23.33
C LYS A 63 17.96 -3.77 -24.69
N TYR A 64 16.96 -2.95 -25.06
CA TYR A 64 16.31 -3.04 -26.36
C TYR A 64 17.09 -2.32 -27.48
N PHE A 65 18.03 -1.44 -27.12
CA PHE A 65 18.83 -0.68 -28.08
C PHE A 65 20.28 -1.15 -28.17
N VAL A 66 20.82 -1.73 -27.10
CA VAL A 66 22.22 -2.15 -26.98
C VAL A 66 22.31 -3.46 -26.18
N THR A 67 23.20 -4.36 -26.58
CA THR A 67 23.51 -5.59 -25.83
C THR A 67 24.20 -5.25 -24.51
N LEU A 68 23.43 -5.15 -23.43
CA LEU A 68 23.97 -4.89 -22.09
C LEU A 68 24.49 -6.18 -21.44
N PRO A 69 25.68 -6.14 -20.79
CA PRO A 69 26.20 -7.27 -20.05
C PRO A 69 25.30 -7.54 -18.83
N ARG A 70 24.95 -8.81 -18.62
CA ARG A 70 24.23 -9.23 -17.41
C ARG A 70 25.15 -9.13 -16.20
N ILE A 71 24.63 -8.58 -15.10
CA ILE A 71 25.36 -8.49 -13.83
C ILE A 71 25.01 -9.73 -13.01
N ILE A 72 25.75 -10.81 -13.24
CA ILE A 72 25.55 -12.10 -12.58
C ILE A 72 26.33 -12.14 -11.26
N ILE A 73 25.65 -12.50 -10.17
CA ILE A 73 26.25 -12.62 -8.84
C ILE A 73 26.73 -14.06 -8.65
N HIS A 74 28.04 -14.28 -8.81
CA HIS A 74 28.64 -15.61 -8.62
C HIS A 74 28.98 -15.93 -7.16
N ASN A 75 29.18 -14.92 -6.32
CA ASN A 75 29.55 -15.13 -4.91
C ASN A 75 28.30 -15.43 -4.08
N PRO A 76 28.23 -16.60 -3.38
CA PRO A 76 27.05 -16.99 -2.63
C PRO A 76 26.74 -16.07 -1.46
N ALA A 77 27.74 -15.50 -0.79
CA ALA A 77 27.54 -14.54 0.29
C ALA A 77 26.92 -13.23 -0.22
N LEU A 78 27.41 -12.73 -1.37
CA LEU A 78 26.82 -11.55 -2.02
C LEU A 78 25.41 -11.83 -2.53
N TRP A 79 25.14 -13.04 -3.02
CA TRP A 79 23.82 -13.45 -3.49
C TRP A 79 22.78 -13.38 -2.37
N TRP A 80 23.10 -13.95 -1.20
CA TRP A 80 22.23 -13.91 -0.02
C TRP A 80 22.05 -12.50 0.52
N LEU A 81 23.13 -11.70 0.54
CA LEU A 81 23.06 -10.30 0.95
C LEU A 81 22.11 -9.50 0.04
N ILE A 82 22.26 -9.63 -1.27
CA ILE A 82 21.41 -8.92 -2.24
C ILE A 82 19.96 -9.36 -2.12
N LEU A 83 19.70 -10.66 -1.93
CA LEU A 83 18.34 -11.15 -1.69
C LEU A 83 17.74 -10.55 -0.41
N PHE A 84 18.51 -10.55 0.69
CA PHE A 84 18.07 -9.98 1.96
C PHE A 84 17.77 -8.49 1.84
N LEU A 85 18.61 -7.73 1.14
CA LEU A 85 18.38 -6.31 0.91
C LEU A 85 17.14 -6.09 0.03
N THR A 86 17.03 -6.82 -1.08
CA THR A 86 15.98 -6.54 -2.07
C THR A 86 14.59 -7.00 -1.66
N ALA A 87 14.49 -8.13 -0.98
CA ALA A 87 13.22 -8.66 -0.46
C ALA A 87 12.94 -8.19 0.98
N GLY A 88 13.97 -8.05 1.82
CA GLY A 88 13.82 -7.72 3.23
C GLY A 88 13.63 -6.22 3.50
N LEU A 89 14.30 -5.32 2.79
CA LEU A 89 14.19 -3.88 3.04
C LEU A 89 12.76 -3.34 2.91
N PRO A 90 11.96 -3.69 1.89
CA PRO A 90 10.56 -3.26 1.82
C PRO A 90 9.74 -3.71 3.03
N ILE A 91 10.00 -4.93 3.51
CA ILE A 91 9.29 -5.48 4.68
C ILE A 91 9.69 -4.72 5.94
N LEU A 92 10.99 -4.51 6.16
CA LEU A 92 11.49 -3.75 7.32
C LEU A 92 10.97 -2.31 7.31
N ALA A 93 11.04 -1.63 6.16
CA ALA A 93 10.53 -0.26 6.00
C ALA A 93 9.04 -0.18 6.35
N TRP A 94 8.25 -1.17 5.97
CA TRP A 94 6.84 -1.24 6.33
C TRP A 94 6.64 -1.50 7.83
N ILE A 95 7.32 -2.50 8.41
CA ILE A 95 7.15 -2.86 9.83
C ILE A 95 7.50 -1.69 10.76
N PHE A 96 8.60 -1.00 10.47
CA PHE A 96 9.07 0.10 11.32
C PHE A 96 8.38 1.42 11.01
N GLY A 97 8.04 1.69 9.75
CA GLY A 97 7.43 2.94 9.32
C GLY A 97 5.90 2.98 9.37
N ARG A 98 5.21 1.85 9.60
CA ARG A 98 3.74 1.82 9.65
C ARG A 98 3.20 2.67 10.80
N GLN A 99 2.02 3.23 10.58
CA GLN A 99 1.27 3.91 11.62
C GLN A 99 0.84 2.93 12.71
N LYS A 100 1.32 3.15 13.93
CA LYS A 100 0.98 2.35 15.12
C LYS A 100 -0.13 2.97 15.97
N GLN A 101 -0.42 4.26 15.76
CA GLN A 101 -1.48 4.98 16.46
C GLN A 101 -2.84 4.62 15.86
N GLY A 102 -3.81 4.33 16.73
CA GLY A 102 -5.21 4.11 16.36
C GLY A 102 -6.06 5.33 16.70
N TYR A 103 -7.30 5.31 16.21
CA TYR A 103 -8.28 6.35 16.53
C TYR A 103 -8.82 6.18 17.95
N ASP A 104 -9.07 7.29 18.64
CA ASP A 104 -9.72 7.29 19.94
C ASP A 104 -11.23 7.08 19.78
N ALA A 105 -11.74 5.98 20.34
CA ALA A 105 -13.16 5.65 20.29
C ALA A 105 -14.05 6.72 20.94
N LYS A 106 -13.52 7.53 21.86
CA LYS A 106 -14.26 8.62 22.51
C LYS A 106 -14.51 9.82 21.59
N GLN A 107 -13.74 9.96 20.52
CA GLN A 107 -13.83 11.07 19.55
C GLN A 107 -14.62 10.70 18.28
N LEU A 108 -15.31 9.55 18.30
CA LEU A 108 -16.18 9.12 17.23
C LEU A 108 -17.53 9.83 17.35
N VAL A 109 -17.93 10.53 16.29
CA VAL A 109 -19.20 11.24 16.17
C VAL A 109 -20.01 10.56 15.07
N PRO A 110 -21.35 10.50 15.14
CA PRO A 110 -22.16 9.99 14.03
C PRO A 110 -21.89 10.75 12.74
N LEU A 111 -21.95 10.03 11.62
CA LEU A 111 -21.80 10.61 10.30
C LEU A 111 -23.09 11.40 9.96
N THR A 112 -22.99 12.71 9.79
CA THR A 112 -24.16 13.56 9.46
C THR A 112 -24.08 14.17 8.07
N ALA A 113 -23.01 13.91 7.32
CA ALA A 113 -22.82 14.42 5.97
C ALA A 113 -23.94 13.97 5.03
N ASP A 114 -24.43 14.90 4.20
CA ASP A 114 -25.49 14.61 3.22
C ASP A 114 -25.05 13.54 2.21
N ALA A 115 -25.99 12.73 1.71
CA ALA A 115 -25.69 11.60 0.84
C ALA A 115 -25.06 12.06 -0.50
N VAL A 116 -25.49 13.20 -1.02
CA VAL A 116 -24.97 13.78 -2.27
C VAL A 116 -23.52 14.25 -2.06
N ASP A 117 -23.27 14.98 -0.98
CA ASP A 117 -21.93 15.47 -0.65
C ASP A 117 -20.96 14.31 -0.33
N LEU A 118 -21.41 13.33 0.45
CA LEU A 118 -20.62 12.14 0.78
C LEU A 118 -20.24 11.34 -0.47
N THR A 119 -21.15 11.20 -1.44
CA THR A 119 -20.85 10.54 -2.71
C THR A 119 -19.77 11.28 -3.50
N LYS A 120 -19.81 12.62 -3.52
CA LYS A 120 -18.80 13.45 -4.16
C LYS A 120 -17.44 13.30 -3.47
N GLN A 121 -17.42 13.30 -2.13
CA GLN A 121 -16.20 13.10 -1.36
C GLN A 121 -15.62 11.69 -1.53
N LEU A 122 -16.48 10.68 -1.72
CA LEU A 122 -16.09 9.27 -1.94
C LEU A 122 -15.97 8.87 -3.42
N GLN A 123 -15.91 9.81 -4.36
CA GLN A 123 -15.87 9.51 -5.80
C GLN A 123 -14.67 8.61 -6.18
N LYS A 124 -13.53 8.75 -5.49
CA LYS A 124 -12.32 7.94 -5.74
C LYS A 124 -12.34 6.58 -5.04
N TRP A 125 -13.28 6.36 -4.11
CA TRP A 125 -13.40 5.12 -3.34
C TRP A 125 -13.51 3.84 -4.17
N PRO A 126 -14.37 3.75 -5.21
CA PRO A 126 -14.42 2.55 -6.05
C PRO A 126 -13.09 2.26 -6.76
N PHE A 127 -12.40 3.30 -7.22
CA PHE A 127 -11.08 3.16 -7.82
C PHE A 127 -10.04 2.68 -6.79
N GLU A 128 -10.03 3.24 -5.58
CA GLU A 128 -9.14 2.78 -4.50
C GLU A 128 -9.35 1.31 -4.18
N ARG A 129 -10.61 0.84 -4.13
CA ARG A 129 -10.93 -0.57 -3.90
C ARG A 129 -10.41 -1.47 -5.02
N ALA A 130 -10.67 -1.11 -6.27
CA ALA A 130 -10.19 -1.85 -7.44
C ALA A 130 -8.66 -1.88 -7.46
N TRP A 131 -8.02 -0.77 -7.11
CA TRP A 131 -6.57 -0.66 -7.02
C TRP A 131 -5.98 -1.54 -5.91
N VAL A 132 -6.56 -1.55 -4.71
CA VAL A 132 -6.13 -2.44 -3.62
C VAL A 132 -6.31 -3.90 -4.02
N LEU A 133 -7.42 -4.25 -4.66
CA LEU A 133 -7.64 -5.60 -5.19
C LEU A 133 -6.56 -5.98 -6.21
N PHE A 134 -6.29 -5.12 -7.18
CA PHE A 134 -5.26 -5.30 -8.20
C PHE A 134 -3.87 -5.53 -7.57
N VAL A 135 -3.51 -4.72 -6.59
CA VAL A 135 -2.23 -4.84 -5.87
C VAL A 135 -2.16 -6.18 -5.14
N LEU A 136 -3.22 -6.58 -4.44
CA LEU A 136 -3.24 -7.85 -3.69
C LEU A 136 -3.21 -9.08 -4.60
N THR A 137 -3.77 -9.01 -5.81
CA THR A 137 -3.82 -10.16 -6.73
C THR A 137 -2.60 -10.24 -7.63
N LEU A 138 -2.07 -9.12 -8.12
CA LEU A 138 -1.02 -9.12 -9.14
C LEU A 138 0.39 -8.99 -8.58
N LEU A 139 0.60 -8.20 -7.52
CA LEU A 139 1.95 -7.94 -7.01
C LEU A 139 2.62 -9.13 -6.31
N PRO A 140 1.91 -9.98 -5.52
CA PRO A 140 2.55 -11.15 -4.93
C PRO A 140 3.02 -12.17 -5.98
N PRO A 141 2.23 -12.56 -6.99
CA PRO A 141 2.70 -13.47 -8.04
C PRO A 141 3.85 -12.89 -8.86
N THR A 142 3.84 -11.58 -9.16
CA THR A 142 4.93 -10.95 -9.92
C THR A 142 6.21 -10.85 -9.10
N ALA A 143 6.15 -10.51 -7.82
CA ALA A 143 7.31 -10.55 -6.93
C ALA A 143 7.89 -11.98 -6.82
N LEU A 144 7.03 -13.00 -6.71
CA LEU A 144 7.45 -14.41 -6.70
C LEU A 144 8.10 -14.83 -8.03
N MET A 145 7.54 -14.41 -9.16
CA MET A 145 8.13 -14.65 -10.47
C MET A 145 9.54 -14.08 -10.55
N PHE A 146 9.77 -12.83 -10.12
CA PHE A 146 11.11 -12.23 -10.10
C PHE A 146 12.04 -12.91 -9.12
N LEU A 147 11.55 -13.40 -7.98
CA LEU A 147 12.33 -14.23 -7.06
C LEU A 147 12.81 -15.53 -7.73
N VAL A 148 11.92 -16.23 -8.44
CA VAL A 148 12.29 -17.43 -9.20
C VAL A 148 13.32 -17.11 -10.30
N LEU A 149 13.11 -16.01 -11.03
CA LEU A 149 14.07 -15.56 -12.05
C LEU A 149 15.44 -15.23 -11.42
N TYR A 150 15.46 -14.59 -10.26
CA TYR A 150 16.68 -14.29 -9.52
C TYR A 150 17.39 -15.54 -9.03
N ILE A 151 16.67 -16.57 -8.58
CA ILE A 151 17.26 -17.86 -8.20
C ILE A 151 17.92 -18.54 -9.40
N ILE A 152 17.30 -18.48 -10.58
CA ILE A 152 17.83 -19.13 -11.79
C ILE A 152 18.98 -18.35 -12.42
N LYS A 153 18.87 -17.02 -12.49
CA LYS A 153 19.78 -16.17 -13.27
C LYS A 153 20.84 -15.46 -12.42
N ALA A 154 20.60 -15.31 -11.12
CA ALA A 154 21.42 -14.53 -10.19
C ALA A 154 21.71 -13.10 -10.69
N ASP A 155 20.75 -12.49 -11.40
CA ASP A 155 20.90 -11.17 -12.01
C ASP A 155 20.44 -10.06 -11.04
N VAL A 156 21.29 -9.05 -10.84
CA VAL A 156 20.98 -7.88 -9.98
C VAL A 156 19.69 -7.17 -10.41
N VAL A 157 19.37 -7.17 -11.70
CA VAL A 157 18.17 -6.49 -12.22
C VAL A 157 16.90 -7.19 -11.76
N ASP A 158 16.89 -8.53 -11.75
CA ASP A 158 15.77 -9.31 -11.21
C ASP A 158 15.61 -9.02 -9.70
N ALA A 159 16.72 -8.87 -8.97
CA ALA A 159 16.70 -8.49 -7.56
C ALA A 159 16.09 -7.09 -7.33
N LEU A 160 16.48 -6.09 -8.11
CA LEU A 160 15.91 -4.74 -8.03
C LEU A 160 14.41 -4.74 -8.40
N LEU A 161 14.00 -5.58 -9.35
CA LEU A 161 12.58 -5.77 -9.70
C LEU A 161 11.79 -6.37 -8.52
N ILE A 162 12.38 -7.30 -7.74
CA ILE A 162 11.78 -7.77 -6.48
C ILE A 162 11.55 -6.58 -5.55
N THR A 163 12.53 -5.68 -5.40
CA THR A 163 12.38 -4.48 -4.56
C THR A 163 11.27 -3.55 -5.04
N VAL A 164 11.16 -3.30 -6.36
CA VAL A 164 10.09 -2.45 -6.92
C VAL A 164 8.71 -3.03 -6.60
N HIS A 165 8.51 -4.33 -6.87
CA HIS A 165 7.21 -4.99 -6.66
C HIS A 165 6.89 -5.16 -5.18
N GLY A 166 7.89 -5.52 -4.36
CA GLY A 166 7.78 -5.60 -2.92
C GLY A 166 7.46 -4.24 -2.28
N ALA A 167 8.12 -3.17 -2.71
CA ALA A 167 7.85 -1.83 -2.22
C ALA A 167 6.45 -1.33 -2.61
N LEU A 168 6.02 -1.57 -3.85
CA LEU A 168 4.65 -1.27 -4.30
C LEU A 168 3.61 -2.03 -3.48
N PHE A 169 3.83 -3.34 -3.26
CA PHE A 169 2.94 -4.20 -2.51
C PHE A 169 2.83 -3.74 -1.05
N MET A 170 3.96 -3.62 -0.36
CA MET A 170 3.98 -3.23 1.05
C MET A 170 3.43 -1.81 1.26
N ARG A 171 3.66 -0.88 0.33
CA ARG A 171 3.11 0.49 0.41
C ARG A 171 1.58 0.49 0.39
N ARG A 172 0.97 -0.49 -0.25
CA ARG A 172 -0.48 -0.61 -0.41
C ARG A 172 -1.11 -1.61 0.55
N LEU A 173 -0.30 -2.31 1.34
CA LEU A 173 -0.74 -3.10 2.49
C LEU A 173 -1.11 -2.16 3.66
N ILE A 174 -2.18 -1.40 3.48
CA ILE A 174 -2.78 -0.54 4.50
C ILE A 174 -3.48 -1.46 5.53
N PRO A 175 -3.47 -1.12 6.83
CA PRO A 175 -4.29 -1.83 7.81
C PRO A 175 -5.73 -2.01 7.31
N HIS A 176 -6.27 -3.23 7.44
CA HIS A 176 -7.61 -3.60 6.98
C HIS A 176 -7.86 -3.51 5.46
N ALA A 177 -6.83 -3.58 4.60
CA ALA A 177 -6.96 -3.56 3.14
C ALA A 177 -8.04 -4.51 2.59
N ILE A 178 -8.08 -5.77 3.06
CA ILE A 178 -9.10 -6.76 2.67
C ILE A 178 -10.51 -6.30 3.04
N SER A 179 -10.66 -5.74 4.23
CA SER A 179 -11.97 -5.28 4.69
C SER A 179 -12.42 -4.00 3.98
N ARG A 180 -11.49 -3.11 3.59
CA ARG A 180 -11.76 -1.93 2.74
C ARG A 180 -12.33 -2.33 1.37
N ILE A 181 -11.86 -3.43 0.77
CA ILE A 181 -12.42 -3.94 -0.49
C ILE A 181 -13.91 -4.30 -0.35
N ARG A 182 -14.35 -4.76 0.83
CA ARG A 182 -15.72 -5.25 1.04
C ARG A 182 -16.74 -4.15 1.29
N VAL A 183 -16.32 -2.92 1.62
CA VAL A 183 -17.22 -1.81 1.95
C VAL A 183 -17.45 -0.94 0.72
N SER A 184 -18.69 -0.86 0.24
CA SER A 184 -19.08 -0.02 -0.89
C SER A 184 -19.56 1.38 -0.45
N THR A 185 -19.54 2.35 -1.36
CA THR A 185 -20.11 3.69 -1.10
C THR A 185 -21.58 3.62 -0.70
N LYS A 186 -22.37 2.72 -1.32
CA LYS A 186 -23.78 2.51 -0.97
C LYS A 186 -23.96 2.08 0.47
N GLN A 187 -23.18 1.08 0.91
CA GLN A 187 -23.21 0.61 2.30
C GLN A 187 -22.81 1.71 3.28
N ILE A 188 -21.80 2.53 2.96
CA ILE A 188 -21.40 3.65 3.84
C ILE A 188 -22.57 4.63 4.04
N ILE A 189 -23.33 4.91 2.97
CA ILE A 189 -24.50 5.80 3.01
C ILE A 189 -25.65 5.16 3.81
N GLU A 190 -25.90 3.86 3.63
CA GLU A 190 -26.92 3.12 4.37
C GLU A 190 -26.60 3.00 5.87
N TRP A 191 -25.32 2.94 6.22
CA TRP A 191 -24.81 2.80 7.60
C TRP A 191 -24.59 4.12 8.33
N ARG A 192 -24.99 5.24 7.72
CA ARG A 192 -24.85 6.59 8.28
C ARG A 192 -25.64 6.76 9.58
#